data_AF-A0A9W6BPH7-F1
#
_entry.id   AF-A0A9W6BPH7-F1
#
_cell.length_a   1.000
_cell.length_b   1.000
_cell.length_c   1.000
_cell.angle_alpha   90.00
_cell.angle_beta   90.00
_cell.angle_gamma   90.00
#
_symmetry.space_group_name_H-M   'P 1'
#
loop_
_entity.id
_entity.type
_entity.pdbx_description
1 polymer ?
#
loop_
_entity_poly.entity_id
_entity_poly.type
_entity_poly.pdbx_seq_one_letter_code
_entity_poly.pdbx_strand_id
1 'polypeptide(L)'
;MPVTTADVEAPPNARLLAPEEDKDKKAGEIDRRQSGAMRPRSGQQALTSIVHSWASRKFAVGCAILFPVAVTVYVTWWFLTFFDNFFSPIYYKLFDFHVFGLGFITSMAFIFLIGVFFSSWLGSALLGIGEWIIKRLPLVKHIYSASKQVSAAINPENEASKAFQECVIIRHPRKGEYAIAFITGRTVLQMGSQDMKLNTVYVPTNHVYVGDIFLLEDKEITHTNLSVREGLEIIVSCGMAIPPNLVAMPKP
;
A
#
# COMPACT_ATOMS: atom_id res chain seq x y z
N MET A 1 28.57 -42.62 52.24
CA MET A 1 27.77 -43.86 52.36
C MET A 1 26.49 -43.53 53.12
N PRO A 2 25.34 -44.18 52.89
CA PRO A 2 24.96 -45.21 51.89
C PRO A 2 23.71 -44.82 51.02
N VAL A 3 23.55 -45.30 49.77
CA VAL A 3 22.83 -46.51 49.23
C VAL A 3 21.31 -46.27 49.03
N THR A 4 20.76 -46.15 47.81
CA THR A 4 20.35 -47.14 46.75
C THR A 4 19.06 -47.92 47.06
N THR A 5 18.12 -47.91 46.10
CA THR A 5 17.30 -49.02 45.50
C THR A 5 16.11 -48.35 44.78
N ALA A 6 15.89 -48.33 43.46
CA ALA A 6 15.96 -49.32 42.37
C ALA A 6 15.01 -50.53 42.54
N ASP A 7 14.06 -50.59 41.61
CA ASP A 7 13.46 -51.75 40.93
C ASP A 7 12.82 -52.89 41.74
N VAL A 8 11.53 -53.18 41.46
CA VAL A 8 11.06 -54.58 41.32
C VAL A 8 9.96 -54.68 40.24
N GLU A 9 10.22 -55.65 39.38
CA GLU A 9 9.59 -56.17 38.17
C GLU A 9 8.31 -57.02 38.44
N ALA A 10 7.54 -57.31 37.39
CA ALA A 10 6.29 -58.12 37.36
C ALA A 10 6.54 -59.65 37.52
N PRO A 11 5.60 -60.56 37.15
CA PRO A 11 4.21 -60.88 37.56
C PRO A 11 4.14 -62.27 38.29
N PRO A 12 2.98 -62.94 38.51
CA PRO A 12 2.57 -63.95 37.51
C PRO A 12 1.05 -64.22 37.41
N ASN A 13 0.66 -64.71 36.23
CA ASN A 13 -0.66 -65.25 35.93
C ASN A 13 -0.96 -66.53 36.72
N ALA A 14 -2.18 -66.63 37.26
CA ALA A 14 -2.82 -67.90 37.58
C ALA A 14 -4.13 -68.01 36.79
N ARG A 15 -4.11 -68.89 35.79
CA ARG A 15 -5.28 -69.37 35.03
C ARG A 15 -6.20 -70.16 35.96
N LEU A 16 -7.49 -69.87 35.95
CA LEU A 16 -8.55 -70.84 36.23
C LEU A 16 -9.71 -70.64 35.26
N LEU A 17 -9.91 -71.67 34.42
CA LEU A 17 -11.17 -72.21 33.91
C LEU A 17 -11.96 -71.41 32.84
N ALA A 18 -11.98 -71.99 31.64
CA ALA A 18 -12.90 -71.73 30.52
C ALA A 18 -14.33 -72.25 30.84
N PRO A 19 -15.40 -72.00 30.04
CA PRO A 19 -15.49 -72.16 28.58
C PRO A 19 -15.93 -70.85 27.87
N GLU A 20 -15.44 -70.44 26.70
CA GLU A 20 -15.58 -71.05 25.37
C GLU A 20 -17.00 -71.48 24.97
N GLU A 21 -17.96 -70.56 25.10
CA GLU A 21 -19.16 -70.52 24.25
C GLU A 21 -19.47 -69.04 23.96
N ASP A 22 -19.99 -68.74 22.77
CA ASP A 22 -20.46 -67.41 22.31
C ASP A 22 -19.51 -66.54 21.46
N LYS A 23 -18.64 -67.14 20.64
CA LYS A 23 -17.99 -66.42 19.52
C LYS A 23 -18.80 -66.42 18.21
N ASP A 24 -19.73 -67.35 18.03
CA ASP A 24 -20.46 -67.46 16.76
C ASP A 24 -21.70 -66.56 16.66
N LYS A 25 -22.28 -66.11 17.79
CA LYS A 25 -23.46 -65.22 17.76
C LYS A 25 -23.10 -63.74 17.57
N LYS A 26 -21.89 -63.31 17.97
CA LYS A 26 -21.43 -61.92 17.77
C LYS A 26 -21.00 -61.62 16.33
N ALA A 27 -20.63 -62.62 15.54
CA ALA A 27 -20.26 -62.41 14.14
C ALA A 27 -21.49 -62.05 13.25
N GLY A 28 -22.67 -62.59 13.56
CA GLY A 28 -23.89 -62.36 12.78
C GLY A 28 -24.63 -61.04 13.09
N GLU A 29 -24.36 -60.42 14.25
CA GLU A 29 -25.08 -59.22 14.69
C GLU A 29 -24.33 -57.92 14.37
N ILE A 30 -23.02 -57.99 14.11
CA ILE A 30 -22.21 -56.85 13.65
C ILE A 30 -22.48 -56.56 12.16
N ASP A 31 -22.82 -57.58 11.37
CA ASP A 31 -23.04 -57.44 9.92
C ASP A 31 -24.45 -56.91 9.57
N ARG A 32 -25.46 -57.16 10.42
CA ARG A 32 -26.85 -56.72 10.15
C ARG A 32 -27.17 -55.27 10.50
N ARG A 33 -26.30 -54.56 11.22
CA ARG A 33 -26.51 -53.13 11.52
C ARG A 33 -25.95 -52.17 10.46
N GLN A 34 -25.25 -52.67 9.44
CA GLN A 34 -24.74 -51.85 8.34
C GLN A 34 -25.68 -51.77 7.12
N SER A 35 -26.75 -52.56 7.08
CA SER A 35 -27.73 -52.51 5.97
C SER A 35 -28.83 -51.48 6.22
N GLY A 36 -28.44 -50.21 6.35
CA GLY A 36 -29.33 -49.06 6.45
C GLY A 36 -29.09 -48.07 5.32
N ALA A 37 -29.71 -48.33 4.15
CA ALA A 37 -29.99 -47.41 3.05
C ALA A 37 -29.01 -46.24 2.83
N MET A 38 -28.00 -46.46 1.98
CA MET A 38 -27.19 -45.38 1.40
C MET A 38 -28.07 -44.51 0.50
N ARG A 39 -28.50 -43.34 0.99
CA ARG A 39 -29.13 -42.30 0.18
C ARG A 39 -28.03 -41.56 -0.60
N PRO A 40 -28.08 -41.44 -1.93
CA PRO A 40 -27.16 -40.60 -2.67
C PRO A 40 -27.61 -39.14 -2.49
N ARG A 41 -27.12 -38.46 -1.46
CA ARG A 41 -27.32 -37.01 -1.29
C ARG A 41 -25.97 -36.40 -0.93
N SER A 42 -25.24 -35.90 -1.94
CA SER A 42 -24.33 -34.73 -1.81
C SER A 42 -23.32 -34.56 -2.96
N GLY A 43 -23.20 -35.48 -3.93
CA GLY A 43 -22.24 -35.31 -5.04
C GLY A 43 -22.44 -34.02 -5.84
N GLN A 44 -23.69 -33.59 -6.02
CA GLN A 44 -24.00 -32.35 -6.74
C GLN A 44 -23.70 -31.08 -5.93
N GLN A 45 -23.70 -31.12 -4.59
CA GLN A 45 -23.44 -29.95 -3.74
C GLN A 45 -21.95 -29.70 -3.50
N ALA A 46 -21.14 -30.76 -3.49
CA ALA A 46 -19.68 -30.65 -3.41
C ALA A 46 -19.05 -30.18 -4.73
N LEU A 47 -19.59 -30.63 -5.87
CA LEU A 47 -19.11 -30.20 -7.19
C LEU A 47 -19.45 -28.72 -7.46
N THR A 48 -20.65 -28.26 -7.07
CA THR A 48 -21.03 -26.85 -7.30
C THR A 48 -20.26 -25.88 -6.43
N SER A 49 -19.91 -26.23 -5.18
CA SER A 49 -19.10 -25.36 -4.32
C SER A 49 -17.66 -25.21 -4.85
N ILE A 50 -17.06 -26.29 -5.36
CA ILE A 50 -15.72 -26.26 -5.94
C ILE A 50 -15.71 -25.46 -7.26
N VAL A 51 -16.70 -25.68 -8.13
CA VAL A 51 -16.82 -24.96 -9.41
C VAL A 51 -17.11 -23.47 -9.18
N HIS A 52 -17.97 -23.13 -8.23
CA HIS A 52 -18.27 -21.73 -7.88
C HIS A 52 -17.06 -21.02 -7.28
N SER A 53 -16.27 -21.68 -6.41
CA SER A 53 -15.03 -21.13 -5.86
C SER A 53 -13.93 -20.97 -6.92
N TRP A 54 -13.83 -21.89 -7.88
CA TRP A 54 -12.86 -21.80 -8.97
C TRP A 54 -13.24 -20.68 -9.97
N ALA A 55 -14.52 -20.60 -10.36
CA ALA A 55 -15.03 -19.59 -11.28
C ALA A 55 -14.94 -18.18 -10.66
N SER A 56 -15.33 -18.01 -9.40
CA SER A 56 -15.24 -16.72 -8.71
C SER A 56 -13.79 -16.24 -8.54
N ARG A 57 -12.83 -17.15 -8.28
CA ARG A 57 -11.40 -16.80 -8.23
C ARG A 57 -10.86 -16.35 -9.58
N LYS A 58 -11.26 -17.01 -10.69
CA LYS A 58 -10.86 -16.60 -12.05
C LYS A 58 -11.49 -15.28 -12.47
N PHE A 59 -12.77 -15.06 -12.13
CA PHE A 59 -13.46 -13.79 -12.34
C PHE A 59 -12.81 -12.65 -11.55
N ALA A 60 -12.49 -12.86 -10.27
CA ALA A 60 -11.81 -11.87 -9.43
C ALA A 60 -10.44 -11.46 -9.99
N VAL A 61 -9.66 -12.41 -10.53
CA VAL A 61 -8.40 -12.10 -11.21
C VAL A 61 -8.64 -11.29 -12.49
N GLY A 62 -9.63 -11.66 -13.29
CA GLY A 62 -10.03 -10.90 -14.48
C GLY A 62 -10.44 -9.47 -14.14
N CYS A 63 -11.29 -9.29 -13.13
CA CYS A 63 -11.68 -7.99 -12.62
C CYS A 63 -10.48 -7.21 -12.08
N ALA A 64 -9.57 -7.83 -11.32
CA ALA A 64 -8.40 -7.16 -10.79
C ALA A 64 -7.45 -6.65 -11.88
N ILE A 65 -7.34 -7.37 -13.01
CA ILE A 65 -6.53 -6.94 -14.16
C ILE A 65 -7.24 -5.84 -14.96
N LEU A 66 -8.55 -5.94 -15.16
CA LEU A 66 -9.35 -4.97 -15.90
C LEU A 66 -9.61 -3.69 -15.11
N PHE A 67 -9.66 -3.75 -13.79
CA PHE A 67 -10.03 -2.64 -12.92
C PHE A 67 -9.14 -1.41 -13.12
N PRO A 68 -7.80 -1.50 -13.11
CA PRO A 68 -6.93 -0.36 -13.38
C PRO A 68 -7.19 0.27 -14.75
N VAL A 69 -7.38 -0.56 -15.79
CA VAL A 69 -7.63 -0.09 -17.17
C VAL A 69 -8.99 0.58 -17.30
N ALA A 70 -10.03 0.01 -16.67
CA ALA A 70 -11.36 0.60 -16.67
C ALA A 70 -11.39 1.94 -15.93
N VAL A 71 -10.69 2.04 -14.80
CA VAL A 71 -10.57 3.28 -14.04
C VAL A 71 -9.84 4.35 -14.85
N THR A 72 -8.72 4.03 -15.51
CA THR A 72 -8.01 5.02 -16.33
C THR A 72 -8.87 5.51 -17.49
N VAL A 73 -9.52 4.61 -18.24
CA VAL A 73 -10.42 4.98 -19.34
C VAL A 73 -11.59 5.84 -18.83
N TYR A 74 -12.21 5.47 -17.71
CA TYR A 74 -13.30 6.22 -17.12
C TYR A 74 -12.87 7.64 -16.70
N VAL A 75 -11.75 7.76 -15.99
CA VAL A 75 -11.23 9.06 -15.53
C VAL A 75 -10.85 9.94 -16.72
N THR A 76 -10.18 9.39 -17.73
CA THR A 76 -9.84 10.12 -18.96
C THR A 76 -11.09 10.57 -19.70
N TRP A 77 -12.09 9.70 -19.86
CA TRP A 77 -13.36 10.05 -20.52
C TRP A 77 -14.11 11.14 -19.75
N TRP A 78 -14.21 11.01 -18.43
CA TRP A 78 -14.82 11.99 -17.55
C TRP A 78 -14.13 13.36 -17.64
N PHE A 79 -12.79 13.37 -17.64
CA PHE A 79 -12.01 14.60 -17.75
C PHE A 79 -12.25 15.32 -19.09
N LEU A 80 -12.18 14.58 -20.21
CA LEU A 80 -12.39 15.15 -21.54
C LEU A 80 -13.80 15.72 -21.68
N THR A 81 -14.82 14.96 -21.26
CA THR A 81 -16.23 15.40 -21.34
C THR A 81 -16.53 16.57 -20.42
N PHE A 82 -15.91 16.65 -19.24
CA PHE A 82 -16.04 17.80 -18.34
C PHE A 82 -15.56 19.09 -19.02
N PHE A 83 -14.38 19.06 -19.64
CA PHE A 83 -13.80 20.20 -20.35
C PHE A 83 -14.57 20.54 -21.63
N ASP A 84 -14.92 19.54 -22.43
CA ASP A 84 -15.77 19.73 -23.62
C ASP A 84 -17.08 20.42 -23.25
N ASN A 85 -17.74 20.00 -22.18
CA ASN A 85 -19.01 20.58 -21.76
C ASN A 85 -18.86 22.00 -21.19
N PHE A 86 -17.76 22.30 -20.49
CA PHE A 86 -17.46 23.64 -19.98
C PHE A 86 -17.19 24.65 -21.11
N PHE A 87 -16.47 24.23 -22.15
CA PHE A 87 -16.13 25.08 -23.30
C PHE A 87 -17.09 24.95 -24.49
N SER A 88 -18.06 24.03 -24.43
CA SER A 88 -19.09 23.82 -25.45
C SER A 88 -19.73 25.12 -25.96
N PRO A 89 -20.12 26.09 -25.11
CA PRO A 89 -20.73 27.34 -25.58
C PRO A 89 -19.80 28.21 -26.45
N ILE A 90 -18.48 28.06 -26.29
CA ILE A 90 -17.46 28.78 -27.05
C ILE A 90 -17.20 28.08 -28.39
N TYR A 91 -17.22 26.74 -28.42
CA TYR A 91 -17.05 25.98 -29.66
C TYR A 91 -18.20 26.16 -30.64
N TYR A 92 -19.45 26.12 -30.14
CA TYR A 92 -20.63 26.37 -30.98
C TYR A 92 -20.62 27.76 -31.62
N LYS A 93 -20.03 28.77 -30.96
CA LYS A 93 -19.90 30.12 -31.52
C LYS A 93 -18.77 30.27 -32.55
N LEU A 94 -17.76 29.40 -32.51
CA LEU A 94 -16.51 29.61 -33.24
C LEU A 94 -16.32 28.66 -34.44
N PHE A 95 -16.79 27.42 -34.36
CA PHE A 95 -16.47 26.38 -35.36
C PHE A 95 -17.68 25.63 -35.94
N ASP A 96 -18.89 25.79 -35.38
CA ASP A 96 -20.17 25.20 -35.85
C ASP A 96 -20.19 23.66 -36.09
N PHE A 97 -19.10 22.95 -35.77
CA PHE A 97 -18.96 21.50 -35.83
C PHE A 97 -18.23 20.97 -34.59
N HIS A 98 -18.64 19.78 -34.13
CA HIS A 98 -18.01 19.12 -32.98
C HIS A 98 -16.77 18.34 -33.42
N VAL A 99 -15.57 18.83 -33.06
CA VAL A 99 -14.31 18.13 -33.35
C VAL A 99 -13.94 17.25 -32.17
N PHE A 100 -13.86 15.93 -32.38
CA PHE A 100 -13.40 14.98 -31.38
C PHE A 100 -11.91 15.25 -31.05
N GLY A 101 -11.60 15.47 -29.76
CA GLY A 101 -10.24 15.79 -29.29
C GLY A 101 -9.96 17.27 -29.02
N LEU A 102 -10.90 18.17 -29.34
CA LEU A 102 -10.74 19.62 -29.08
C LEU A 102 -10.68 19.92 -27.58
N GLY A 103 -11.47 19.20 -26.76
CA GLY A 103 -11.45 19.30 -25.29
C GLY A 103 -10.09 19.05 -24.65
N PHE A 104 -9.29 18.15 -25.23
CA PHE A 104 -7.93 17.91 -24.73
C PHE A 104 -7.04 19.13 -24.97
N ILE A 105 -7.03 19.65 -26.20
CA ILE A 105 -6.21 20.81 -26.58
C ILE A 105 -6.60 22.04 -25.77
N THR A 106 -7.90 22.27 -25.59
CA THR A 106 -8.40 23.43 -24.86
C THR A 106 -8.23 23.29 -23.35
N SER A 107 -8.32 22.08 -22.78
CA SER A 107 -7.96 21.86 -21.38
C SER A 107 -6.49 22.19 -21.13
N MET A 108 -5.60 21.79 -22.04
CA MET A 108 -4.18 22.09 -21.97
C MET A 108 -3.92 23.61 -22.07
N ALA A 109 -4.55 24.27 -23.05
CA ALA A 109 -4.46 25.72 -23.21
C ALA A 109 -5.02 26.48 -22.00
N PHE A 110 -6.12 26.00 -21.43
CA PHE A 110 -6.75 26.60 -20.25
C PHE A 110 -5.88 26.45 -19.00
N ILE A 111 -5.34 25.26 -18.75
CA ILE A 111 -4.41 25.02 -17.63
C ILE A 111 -3.18 25.92 -17.79
N PHE A 112 -2.63 26.03 -18.99
CA PHE A 112 -1.52 26.93 -19.29
C PHE A 112 -1.88 28.39 -19.00
N LEU A 113 -3.04 28.85 -19.47
CA LEU A 113 -3.49 30.23 -19.30
C LEU A 113 -3.77 30.56 -17.82
N ILE A 114 -4.36 29.62 -17.08
CA ILE A 114 -4.48 29.68 -15.61
C ILE A 114 -3.10 29.83 -14.97
N GLY A 115 -2.12 29.00 -15.38
CA GLY A 115 -0.76 29.07 -14.86
C GLY A 115 -0.12 30.44 -15.09
N VAL A 116 -0.22 30.97 -16.31
CA VAL A 116 0.28 32.31 -16.66
C VAL A 116 -0.43 33.40 -15.85
N PHE A 117 -1.76 33.31 -15.72
CA PHE A 117 -2.55 34.28 -14.96
C PHE A 117 -2.15 34.30 -13.48
N PHE A 118 -1.99 33.13 -12.86
CA PHE A 118 -1.62 33.00 -11.45
C PHE A 118 -0.14 33.28 -11.17
N SER A 119 0.73 33.15 -12.17
CA SER A 119 2.13 33.60 -12.10
C SER A 119 2.27 35.14 -12.14
N SER A 120 1.23 35.86 -12.54
CA SER A 120 1.22 37.33 -12.55
C SER A 120 0.92 37.90 -11.16
N TRP A 121 1.34 39.15 -10.93
CA TRP A 121 1.13 39.85 -9.65
C TRP A 121 -0.36 39.88 -9.25
N LEU A 122 -1.25 40.12 -10.22
CA LEU A 122 -2.69 40.15 -9.98
C LEU A 122 -3.26 38.78 -9.57
N GLY A 123 -2.76 37.71 -10.20
CA GLY A 123 -3.15 36.35 -9.87
C GLY A 123 -2.67 35.93 -8.49
N SER A 124 -1.43 36.29 -8.13
CA SER A 124 -0.89 36.02 -6.79
C SER A 124 -1.65 36.76 -5.69
N ALA A 125 -2.09 38.00 -5.94
CA ALA A 125 -2.93 38.77 -5.02
C ALA A 125 -4.33 38.12 -4.84
N LEU A 126 -4.95 37.67 -5.93
CA LEU A 126 -6.26 37.02 -5.90
C LEU A 126 -6.22 35.67 -5.17
N LEU A 127 -5.15 34.89 -5.36
CA LEU A 127 -4.92 33.65 -4.60
C LEU A 127 -4.79 33.93 -3.11
N GLY A 128 -4.06 34.98 -2.72
CA GLY A 128 -3.90 35.37 -1.32
C GLY A 128 -5.25 35.67 -0.63
N ILE A 129 -6.15 36.36 -1.34
CA ILE A 129 -7.50 36.66 -0.84
C ILE A 129 -8.33 35.38 -0.72
N GLY A 130 -8.29 34.50 -1.74
CA GLY A 130 -8.99 33.23 -1.71
C GLY A 130 -8.52 32.33 -0.57
N GLU A 131 -7.21 32.24 -0.36
CA GLU A 131 -6.61 31.51 0.76
C GLU A 131 -7.07 32.06 2.12
N TRP A 132 -7.15 33.37 2.26
CA TRP A 132 -7.61 34.00 3.49
C TRP A 132 -9.07 33.64 3.82
N ILE A 133 -9.94 33.59 2.81
CA ILE A 133 -11.35 33.17 2.96
C ILE A 133 -11.42 31.69 3.37
N ILE A 134 -10.66 30.82 2.71
CA ILE A 134 -10.66 29.37 2.98
C ILE A 134 -10.14 29.07 4.40
N LYS A 135 -9.10 29.80 4.84
CA LYS A 135 -8.51 29.64 6.19
C LYS A 135 -9.48 30.01 7.32
N ARG A 136 -10.55 30.75 7.03
CA ARG A 136 -11.64 31.08 7.98
C ARG A 136 -12.63 29.94 8.21
N LEU A 137 -12.68 28.95 7.33
CA LEU A 137 -13.58 27.80 7.45
C LEU A 137 -12.85 26.66 8.20
N PRO A 138 -13.28 26.30 9.42
CA PRO A 138 -12.51 25.42 10.31
C PRO A 138 -12.31 24.00 9.76
N LEU A 139 -13.20 23.49 8.91
CA LEU A 139 -13.05 22.17 8.27
C LEU A 139 -12.27 22.25 6.95
N VAL A 140 -12.61 23.22 6.11
CA VAL A 140 -12.03 23.37 4.77
C VAL A 140 -10.55 23.78 4.83
N LYS A 141 -10.15 24.55 5.85
CA LYS A 141 -8.75 24.96 6.03
C LYS A 141 -7.80 23.76 6.14
N HIS A 142 -8.20 22.68 6.81
CA HIS A 142 -7.33 21.52 7.01
C HIS A 142 -7.09 20.78 5.69
N ILE A 143 -8.14 20.59 4.89
CA ILE A 143 -8.07 19.93 3.58
C ILE A 143 -7.27 20.79 2.59
N TYR A 144 -7.54 22.10 2.56
CA TYR A 144 -6.83 23.03 1.68
C TYR A 144 -5.34 23.12 2.05
N SER A 145 -5.01 23.22 3.34
CA SER A 145 -3.62 23.25 3.80
C SER A 145 -2.87 21.96 3.49
N ALA A 146 -3.48 20.79 3.66
CA ALA A 146 -2.86 19.51 3.29
C ALA A 146 -2.59 19.44 1.79
N SER A 147 -3.56 19.81 0.94
CA SER A 147 -3.40 19.84 -0.51
C SER A 147 -2.32 20.83 -0.96
N LYS A 148 -2.29 22.02 -0.36
CA LYS A 148 -1.27 23.05 -0.63
C LYS A 148 0.13 22.56 -0.25
N GLN A 149 0.28 21.83 0.86
CA GLN A 149 1.57 21.27 1.27
C GLN A 149 2.09 20.24 0.26
N VAL A 150 1.22 19.34 -0.23
CA VAL A 150 1.59 18.38 -1.28
C VAL A 150 1.98 19.08 -2.57
N SER A 151 1.20 20.09 -3.00
CA SER A 151 1.52 20.88 -4.19
C SER A 151 2.84 21.65 -4.02
N ALA A 152 3.11 22.19 -2.83
CA ALA A 152 4.35 22.92 -2.54
C ALA A 152 5.59 22.01 -2.56
N ALA A 153 5.44 20.74 -2.19
CA ALA A 153 6.51 19.73 -2.25
C ALA A 153 6.83 19.26 -3.68
N ILE A 154 5.92 19.47 -4.64
CA ILE A 154 6.08 19.09 -6.06
C ILE A 154 6.57 20.26 -6.92
N ASN A 155 6.44 21.51 -6.45
CA ASN A 155 6.89 22.69 -7.20
C ASN A 155 8.43 22.77 -7.28
N PRO A 156 9.06 22.59 -8.45
CA PRO A 156 10.52 22.54 -8.59
C PRO A 156 11.24 23.83 -8.14
N GLU A 157 10.54 24.97 -8.09
CA GLU A 157 11.09 26.24 -7.62
C GLU A 157 10.97 26.45 -6.10
N ASN A 158 10.12 25.68 -5.42
CA ASN A 158 10.07 25.73 -3.95
C ASN A 158 11.27 24.97 -3.38
N GLU A 159 11.92 25.53 -2.36
CA GLU A 159 12.89 24.80 -1.54
C GLU A 159 12.30 23.55 -0.87
N ALA A 160 10.96 23.41 -0.88
CA ALA A 160 10.26 22.20 -0.48
C ALA A 160 10.29 21.07 -1.52
N SER A 161 10.52 21.31 -2.82
CA SER A 161 10.89 20.24 -3.76
C SER A 161 12.36 19.85 -3.64
N LYS A 162 13.18 20.67 -2.97
CA LYS A 162 14.42 20.20 -2.33
C LYS A 162 14.14 19.52 -0.97
N ALA A 163 12.90 19.32 -0.52
CA ALA A 163 12.63 18.63 0.75
C ALA A 163 12.63 17.10 0.64
N PHE A 164 13.00 16.53 -0.50
CA PHE A 164 13.47 15.15 -0.60
C PHE A 164 14.66 15.15 -1.56
N GLN A 165 15.83 15.49 -1.03
CA GLN A 165 17.04 15.62 -1.84
C GLN A 165 17.58 14.27 -2.28
N GLU A 166 17.40 13.25 -1.43
CA GLU A 166 18.12 11.99 -1.60
C GLU A 166 17.41 10.85 -0.85
N CYS A 167 17.38 9.67 -1.46
CA CYS A 167 17.02 8.42 -0.79
C CYS A 167 18.26 7.88 -0.08
N VAL A 168 18.15 7.60 1.21
CA VAL A 168 19.26 7.15 2.05
C VAL A 168 18.84 5.97 2.90
N ILE A 169 19.82 5.25 3.44
CA ILE A 169 19.60 4.19 4.42
C ILE A 169 20.17 4.65 5.76
N ILE A 170 19.37 4.52 6.81
CA ILE A 170 19.80 4.80 8.19
C ILE A 170 19.65 3.55 9.06
N ARG A 171 20.35 3.54 10.20
CA ARG A 171 20.16 2.51 11.22
C ARG A 171 18.94 2.87 12.06
N HIS A 172 17.98 1.95 12.24
CA HIS A 172 16.77 2.25 13.01
C HIS A 172 16.01 0.99 13.46
N PRO A 173 15.40 0.97 14.66
CA PRO A 173 15.86 1.57 15.91
C PRO A 173 16.90 0.68 16.63
N ARG A 174 17.04 -0.59 16.22
CA ARG A 174 17.98 -1.55 16.82
C ARG A 174 19.23 -1.73 15.97
N LYS A 175 20.33 -2.15 16.62
CA LYS A 175 21.57 -2.49 15.90
C LYS A 175 21.31 -3.67 14.96
N GLY A 176 21.70 -3.52 13.69
CA GLY A 176 21.47 -4.51 12.63
C GLY A 176 20.17 -4.30 11.85
N GLU A 177 19.35 -3.33 12.22
CA GLU A 177 18.14 -2.95 11.50
C GLU A 177 18.37 -1.65 10.73
N TYR A 178 17.86 -1.62 9.49
CA TYR A 178 18.06 -0.54 8.54
C TYR A 178 16.72 -0.08 7.99
N ALA A 179 16.54 1.23 7.88
CA ALA A 179 15.35 1.83 7.30
C ALA A 179 15.71 2.66 6.08
N ILE A 180 14.85 2.61 5.07
CA ILE A 180 14.87 3.56 3.96
C ILE A 180 14.32 4.88 4.47
N ALA A 181 15.04 5.95 4.20
CA ALA A 181 14.72 7.28 4.64
C ALA A 181 15.05 8.29 3.54
N PHE A 182 14.60 9.52 3.71
CA PHE A 182 14.85 10.58 2.75
C PHE A 182 15.42 11.81 3.44
N ILE A 183 16.47 12.39 2.87
CA ILE A 183 17.01 13.66 3.36
C ILE A 183 16.07 14.76 2.91
N THR A 184 15.49 15.46 3.88
CA THR A 184 14.53 16.55 3.64
C THR A 184 15.10 17.94 3.86
N GLY A 185 16.30 18.02 4.42
CA GLY A 185 16.98 19.29 4.58
C GLY A 185 18.28 19.14 5.36
N ARG A 186 18.99 20.25 5.48
CA ARG A 186 20.18 20.37 6.32
C ARG A 186 19.89 21.44 7.36
N THR A 187 20.13 21.12 8.63
CA THR A 187 19.86 22.01 9.76
C THR A 187 21.14 22.18 10.57
N VAL A 188 21.34 23.37 11.10
CA VAL A 188 22.44 23.65 12.03
C VAL A 188 21.84 23.87 13.41
N LEU A 189 22.17 22.99 14.34
CA LEU A 189 21.80 23.14 15.74
C LEU A 189 22.84 24.04 16.41
N GLN A 190 22.42 25.26 16.75
CA GLN A 190 23.27 26.24 17.43
C GLN A 190 23.33 25.92 18.93
N MET A 191 24.48 25.43 19.41
CA MET A 191 24.69 25.12 20.84
C MET A 191 25.63 26.13 21.53
N GLY A 192 25.84 27.30 20.93
CA GLY A 192 26.61 28.40 21.51
C GLY A 192 28.13 28.21 21.43
N SER A 193 28.66 27.07 21.87
CA SER A 193 30.11 26.79 21.84
C SER A 193 30.57 26.07 20.56
N GLN A 194 29.72 25.21 20.00
CA GLN A 194 29.91 24.57 18.69
C GLN A 194 28.57 24.34 18.01
N ASP A 195 28.48 24.75 16.75
CA ASP A 195 27.35 24.48 15.89
C ASP A 195 27.42 23.05 15.35
N MET A 196 26.36 22.26 15.54
CA MET A 196 26.26 20.91 14.98
C MET A 196 25.49 20.94 13.66
N LYS A 197 26.15 20.55 12.58
CA LYS A 197 25.51 20.34 11.27
C LYS A 197 24.84 18.97 11.27
N LEU A 198 23.53 18.97 11.06
CA LEU A 198 22.68 17.78 11.04
C LEU A 198 21.91 17.73 9.73
N ASN A 199 21.65 16.53 9.24
CA ASN A 199 20.72 16.28 8.15
C ASN A 199 19.35 15.95 8.75
N THR A 200 18.31 16.59 8.25
CA THR A 200 16.92 16.25 8.57
C THR A 200 16.51 15.08 7.70
N VAL A 201 16.23 13.95 8.34
CA VAL A 201 15.94 12.68 7.69
C VAL A 201 14.53 12.26 8.03
N TYR A 202 13.70 12.07 7.01
CA TYR A 202 12.34 11.57 7.14
C TYR A 202 12.29 10.07 6.90
N VAL A 203 11.74 9.33 7.85
CA VAL A 203 11.53 7.88 7.78
C VAL A 203 10.03 7.64 7.65
N PRO A 204 9.51 7.39 6.44
CA PRO A 204 8.10 7.10 6.26
C PRO A 204 7.73 5.72 6.79
N THR A 205 6.46 5.60 7.17
CA THR A 205 5.77 4.32 7.33
C THR A 205 5.24 3.83 5.97
N ASN A 206 4.39 2.80 5.94
CA ASN A 206 3.70 2.39 4.71
C ASN A 206 2.78 3.49 4.14
N HIS A 207 2.42 4.50 4.93
CA HIS A 207 1.73 5.70 4.45
C HIS A 207 2.78 6.81 4.30
N VAL A 208 3.10 7.18 3.05
CA VAL A 208 4.19 8.11 2.68
C VAL A 208 4.13 9.48 3.40
N TYR A 209 2.97 9.87 3.91
CA TYR A 209 2.77 11.13 4.63
C TYR A 209 2.84 11.00 6.16
N VAL A 210 3.03 9.78 6.68
CA VAL A 210 3.12 9.47 8.11
C VAL A 210 4.45 8.80 8.37
N GLY A 211 5.23 9.36 9.28
CA GLY A 211 6.58 8.87 9.57
C GLY A 211 7.26 9.67 10.66
N ASP A 212 8.46 9.23 11.00
CA ASP A 212 9.31 9.88 11.98
C ASP A 212 10.31 10.81 11.30
N ILE A 213 10.75 11.83 12.04
CA ILE A 213 11.79 12.76 11.61
C ILE A 213 12.97 12.62 12.56
N PHE A 214 14.15 12.33 12.01
CA PHE A 214 15.40 12.25 12.74
C PHE A 214 16.36 13.35 12.29
N LEU A 215 17.11 13.90 13.24
CA LEU A 215 18.23 14.79 12.97
C LEU A 215 19.51 13.99 13.18
N LEU A 216 20.19 13.67 12.09
CA LEU A 216 21.34 12.76 12.11
C LEU A 216 22.58 13.46 11.57
N GLU A 217 23.74 13.12 12.14
CA GLU A 217 25.01 13.51 11.54
C GLU A 217 25.24 12.75 10.24
N ASP A 218 25.95 13.36 9.29
CA ASP A 218 26.25 12.78 7.98
C ASP A 218 26.91 11.38 8.08
N LYS A 219 27.76 11.19 9.10
CA LYS A 219 28.44 9.92 9.39
C LYS A 219 27.51 8.76 9.75
N GLU A 220 26.27 9.04 10.15
CA GLU A 220 25.27 8.01 10.51
C GLU A 220 24.36 7.64 9.33
N ILE A 221 24.53 8.32 8.20
CA ILE A 221 23.71 8.17 7.01
C ILE A 221 24.49 7.39 5.95
N THR A 222 23.85 6.36 5.40
CA THR A 222 24.38 5.63 4.24
C THR A 222 23.71 6.17 2.99
N HIS A 223 24.45 6.96 2.21
CA HIS A 223 24.01 7.49 0.93
C HIS A 223 23.78 6.37 -0.07
N THR A 224 22.70 6.46 -0.86
CA THR A 224 22.37 5.46 -1.87
C THR A 224 22.23 6.10 -3.25
N ASN A 225 22.43 5.30 -4.30
CA ASN A 225 22.22 5.74 -5.67
C ASN A 225 20.75 5.64 -6.12
N LEU A 226 19.82 5.42 -5.19
CA LEU A 226 18.39 5.31 -5.50
C LEU A 226 17.80 6.69 -5.73
N SER A 227 16.97 6.81 -6.75
CA SER A 227 16.10 7.97 -6.89
C SER A 227 15.06 7.99 -5.77
N VAL A 228 14.57 9.18 -5.42
CA VAL A 228 13.47 9.34 -4.44
C VAL A 228 12.24 8.53 -4.87
N ARG A 229 11.97 8.45 -6.18
CA ARG A 229 10.88 7.67 -6.75
C ARG A 229 11.04 6.17 -6.47
N GLU A 230 12.22 5.62 -6.69
CA GLU A 230 12.51 4.21 -6.42
C GLU A 230 12.38 3.90 -4.92
N GLY A 231 12.85 4.79 -4.05
CA GLY A 231 12.66 4.66 -2.60
C GLY A 231 11.17 4.62 -2.22
N LEU A 232 10.37 5.53 -2.77
CA LEU A 232 8.92 5.60 -2.54
C LEU A 232 8.20 4.35 -3.07
N GLU A 233 8.62 3.81 -4.20
CA GLU A 233 8.07 2.58 -4.76
C GLU A 233 8.27 1.39 -3.82
N ILE A 234 9.45 1.27 -3.21
CA ILE A 234 9.73 0.24 -2.20
C ILE A 234 8.76 0.38 -1.01
N ILE A 235 8.58 1.59 -0.49
CA ILE A 235 7.74 1.84 0.69
C ILE A 235 6.25 1.58 0.41
N VAL A 236 5.72 2.12 -0.70
CA VAL A 236 4.32 1.97 -1.08
C VAL A 236 3.98 0.52 -1.43
N SER A 237 4.92 -0.21 -2.03
CA SER A 237 4.77 -1.64 -2.32
C SER A 237 4.99 -2.54 -1.09
N CYS A 238 5.21 -1.96 0.09
CA CYS A 238 5.53 -2.71 1.31
C CYS A 238 6.76 -3.62 1.16
N GLY A 239 7.75 -3.19 0.38
CA GLY A 239 9.00 -3.92 0.13
C GLY A 239 8.91 -4.96 -1.00
N MET A 240 7.77 -5.09 -1.69
CA MET A 240 7.60 -6.08 -2.75
C MET A 240 8.24 -5.67 -4.08
N ALA A 241 8.35 -4.37 -4.35
CA ALA A 241 8.99 -3.83 -5.54
C ALA A 241 10.37 -3.29 -5.17
N ILE A 242 11.38 -4.17 -5.23
CA ILE A 242 12.77 -3.78 -5.04
C ILE A 242 13.38 -3.44 -6.42
N PRO A 243 13.88 -2.21 -6.63
CA PRO A 243 14.48 -1.81 -7.90
C PRO A 243 15.77 -2.59 -8.16
N PRO A 244 16.19 -2.77 -9.42
CA PRO A 244 17.35 -3.61 -9.79
C PRO A 244 18.67 -3.23 -9.11
N ASN A 245 18.77 -1.96 -8.69
CA ASN A 245 19.92 -1.36 -8.04
C ASN A 245 20.08 -1.83 -6.58
N LEU A 246 19.02 -2.41 -6.00
CA LEU A 246 19.03 -3.16 -4.74
C LEU A 246 18.80 -4.63 -5.09
N VAL A 247 19.82 -5.47 -4.95
CA VAL A 247 19.69 -6.90 -5.29
C VAL A 247 18.83 -7.60 -4.24
N ALA A 248 17.61 -7.97 -4.61
CA ALA A 248 16.77 -8.83 -3.80
C ALA A 248 17.39 -10.23 -3.69
N MET A 249 17.49 -10.75 -2.47
CA MET A 249 17.91 -12.14 -2.26
C MET A 249 16.86 -13.10 -2.84
N PRO A 250 17.26 -14.25 -3.41
CA PRO A 250 16.31 -15.26 -3.88
C PRO A 250 15.40 -15.70 -2.74
N LYS A 251 14.10 -15.83 -3.03
CA LYS A 251 13.15 -16.39 -2.07
C LYS A 251 13.53 -17.84 -1.77
N PRO A 252 13.58 -18.28 -0.50
CA PRO A 252 13.84 -19.67 -0.14
C PRO A 252 12.73 -20.61 -0.63
#